data_AF-A0A5N7BBI9-F1
#
_entry.id   AF-A0A5N7BBI9-F1
#
_cell.length_a   1.000
_cell.length_b   1.000
_cell.length_c   1.000
_cell.angle_alpha   90.00
_cell.angle_beta   90.00
_cell.angle_gamma   90.00
#
_symmetry.space_group_name_H-M   'P 1'
#
loop_
_entity.id
_entity.type
_entity.pdbx_description
1 polymer ?
#
loop_
_entity_poly.entity_id
_entity_poly.type
_entity_poly.pdbx_seq_one_letter_code
_entity_poly.pdbx_strand_id
1 'polypeptide(L)'
;MSLPQSPHSVEEGGERKDVIIIPIDDSISDGDKSTWPTEARFGMPDDSNYREKLATLWLQKTGAYEEGMRYMLDRLPDGYALFDRPRGTDPTIVSLRPLT
;
A
#
# COMPACT_ATOMS: atom_id res chain seq x y z
N MET A 1 -22.27 -3.77 -42.23
CA MET A 1 -21.72 -4.54 -41.11
C MET A 1 -20.50 -3.76 -40.63
N SER A 2 -20.67 -2.88 -39.64
CA SER A 2 -19.60 -1.98 -39.18
C SER A 2 -18.89 -2.63 -37.99
N LEU A 3 -17.58 -2.86 -38.13
CA LEU A 3 -16.70 -3.24 -37.02
C LEU A 3 -16.55 -2.02 -36.10
N PRO A 4 -16.79 -2.13 -34.78
CA PRO A 4 -16.40 -1.07 -33.87
C PRO A 4 -14.87 -1.08 -33.69
N GLN A 5 -14.25 0.04 -34.06
CA GLN A 5 -12.86 0.35 -33.76
C GLN A 5 -12.65 0.37 -32.23
N SER A 6 -11.68 -0.40 -31.77
CA SER A 6 -11.11 -0.23 -30.42
C SER A 6 -10.61 1.21 -30.26
N PRO A 7 -10.98 1.93 -29.18
CA PRO A 7 -10.34 3.19 -28.87
C PRO A 7 -8.96 2.91 -28.30
N HIS A 8 -7.96 3.04 -29.17
CA HIS A 8 -6.61 3.40 -28.80
C HIS A 8 -6.66 4.86 -28.30
N SER A 9 -6.44 5.08 -27.01
CA SER A 9 -6.31 6.42 -26.44
C SER A 9 -4.87 6.65 -26.00
N VAL A 10 -4.09 7.16 -26.96
CA VAL A 10 -3.01 8.16 -26.87
C VAL A 10 -2.45 8.54 -25.48
N GLU A 11 -1.22 8.08 -25.26
CA GLU A 11 -0.01 8.72 -24.72
C GLU A 11 -0.07 10.22 -24.31
N GLU A 12 0.36 10.55 -23.08
CA GLU A 12 1.06 11.83 -22.78
C GLU A 12 1.95 11.75 -21.50
N GLY A 13 3.27 11.77 -21.70
CA GLY A 13 4.17 12.74 -21.04
C GLY A 13 4.32 12.72 -19.52
N GLY A 14 5.07 11.74 -19.01
CA GLY A 14 5.70 11.72 -17.69
C GLY A 14 6.00 10.27 -17.35
N GLU A 15 7.19 9.95 -16.83
CA GLU A 15 7.48 8.61 -16.30
C GLU A 15 6.56 8.32 -15.10
N ARG A 16 5.27 8.09 -15.37
CA ARG A 16 4.40 7.36 -14.48
C ARG A 16 4.96 5.96 -14.54
N LYS A 17 5.87 5.63 -13.63
CA LYS A 17 6.23 4.24 -13.37
C LYS A 17 4.91 3.53 -13.09
N ASP A 18 4.38 2.84 -14.09
CA ASP A 18 3.12 2.15 -13.98
C ASP A 18 3.20 1.23 -12.75
N VAL A 19 2.30 1.47 -11.80
CA VAL A 19 2.26 0.67 -10.58
C VAL A 19 1.39 -0.54 -10.88
N ILE A 20 2.00 -1.72 -10.80
CA ILE A 20 1.29 -2.98 -10.96
C ILE A 20 0.49 -3.23 -9.68
N ILE A 21 -0.83 -3.19 -9.80
CA ILE A 21 -1.74 -3.41 -8.67
C ILE A 21 -2.01 -4.91 -8.52
N ILE A 22 -1.73 -5.42 -7.33
CA ILE A 22 -1.94 -6.82 -6.95
C ILE A 22 -3.23 -6.91 -6.14
N PRO A 23 -4.25 -7.61 -6.63
CA PRO A 23 -5.49 -7.80 -5.88
C PRO A 23 -5.29 -8.78 -4.72
N ILE A 24 -5.86 -8.46 -3.56
CA ILE A 24 -5.99 -9.39 -2.43
C ILE A 24 -7.36 -10.09 -2.48
N ASP A 25 -7.32 -11.41 -2.32
CA ASP A 25 -8.50 -12.23 -2.06
C ASP A 25 -9.04 -11.92 -0.66
N ASP A 26 -10.26 -11.37 -0.58
CA ASP A 26 -10.92 -11.03 0.68
C ASP A 26 -11.64 -12.20 1.35
N SER A 27 -11.71 -13.36 0.70
CA SER A 27 -12.29 -14.55 1.32
C SER A 27 -11.39 -15.17 2.41
N ILE A 28 -10.12 -14.79 2.46
CA ILE A 28 -9.13 -15.32 3.39
C ILE A 28 -8.48 -14.17 4.17
N SER A 29 -8.89 -14.02 5.43
CA SER A 29 -8.21 -13.13 6.37
C SER A 29 -8.33 -13.65 7.80
N ASP A 30 -7.26 -13.48 8.58
CA ASP A 30 -7.20 -13.68 10.03
C ASP A 30 -7.33 -12.35 10.81
N GLY A 31 -7.57 -11.25 10.10
CA GLY A 31 -7.77 -9.94 10.71
C GLY A 31 -9.11 -9.82 11.45
N ASP A 32 -9.12 -9.10 12.57
CA ASP A 32 -10.31 -8.86 13.38
C ASP A 32 -10.45 -7.37 13.74
N LYS A 33 -11.47 -6.73 13.16
CA LYS A 33 -11.81 -5.31 13.38
C LYS A 33 -12.19 -5.01 14.83
N SER A 34 -12.63 -6.01 15.60
CA SER A 34 -12.98 -5.84 17.01
C SER A 34 -11.76 -5.46 17.86
N THR A 35 -10.55 -5.78 17.38
CA THR A 35 -9.29 -5.48 18.06
C THR A 35 -8.75 -4.08 17.75
N TRP A 36 -9.39 -3.35 16.83
CA TRP A 36 -8.92 -2.04 16.42
C TRP A 36 -9.00 -1.03 17.57
N PRO A 37 -8.01 -0.12 17.67
CA PRO A 37 -8.09 0.96 18.64
C PRO A 37 -9.31 1.84 18.34
N THR A 38 -10.18 2.01 19.34
CA THR A 38 -11.41 2.82 19.21
C THR A 38 -11.24 4.24 19.76
N GLU A 39 -10.12 4.54 20.40
CA GLU A 39 -9.88 5.82 21.04
C GLU A 39 -9.48 6.88 20.01
N ALA A 40 -10.05 8.09 20.13
CA ALA A 40 -9.82 9.19 19.18
C ALA A 40 -8.36 9.66 19.05
N ARG A 41 -7.48 9.22 19.95
CA ARG A 41 -6.04 9.52 19.89
C ARG A 41 -5.33 8.79 18.76
N PHE A 42 -5.87 7.66 18.29
CA PHE A 42 -5.26 6.91 17.20
C PHE A 42 -5.70 7.48 15.85
N GLY A 43 -4.73 7.84 15.02
CA GLY A 43 -4.99 8.26 13.64
C GLY A 43 -5.11 7.06 12.72
N MET A 44 -5.81 7.22 11.61
CA MET A 44 -5.87 6.22 10.53
C MET A 44 -5.25 6.85 9.27
N PRO A 45 -3.91 6.85 9.16
CA PRO A 45 -3.23 7.46 8.02
C PRO A 45 -3.44 6.68 6.73
N ASP A 46 -2.99 7.26 5.62
CA ASP A 46 -2.89 6.55 4.34
C ASP A 46 -1.92 5.37 4.45
N ASP A 47 -2.35 4.20 3.95
CA ASP A 47 -1.63 2.94 4.06
C ASP A 47 -0.79 2.59 2.81
N SER A 48 -0.71 3.50 1.84
CA SER A 48 -0.12 3.24 0.53
C SER A 48 1.32 2.74 0.59
N ASN A 49 2.12 3.34 1.48
CA ASN A 49 3.51 2.90 1.69
C ASN A 49 3.60 1.46 2.21
N TYR A 50 2.69 1.07 3.09
CA TYR A 50 2.61 -0.29 3.60
C TYR A 50 2.18 -1.27 2.51
N ARG A 51 1.19 -0.91 1.69
CA ARG A 51 0.74 -1.73 0.57
C ARG A 51 1.84 -1.93 -0.48
N GLU A 52 2.62 -0.90 -0.81
CA GLU A 52 3.77 -1.00 -1.72
C GLU A 52 4.85 -1.92 -1.14
N LYS A 53 5.18 -1.75 0.14
CA LYS A 53 6.18 -2.58 0.83
C LYS A 53 5.74 -4.05 0.90
N LEU A 54 4.51 -4.32 1.28
CA LEU A 54 3.98 -5.67 1.39
C LEU A 54 3.91 -6.37 0.02
N ALA A 55 3.46 -5.66 -1.02
CA ALA A 55 3.49 -6.17 -2.39
C ALA A 55 4.91 -6.57 -2.82
N THR A 56 5.88 -5.69 -2.59
CA THR A 56 7.29 -5.95 -2.91
C THR A 56 7.83 -7.17 -2.17
N LEU A 57 7.64 -7.23 -0.84
CA LEU A 57 8.10 -8.36 -0.03
C LEU A 57 7.43 -9.68 -0.41
N TRP A 58 6.14 -9.64 -0.74
CA TRP A 58 5.41 -10.83 -1.16
C TRP A 58 5.94 -11.38 -2.48
N LEU A 59 6.10 -10.53 -3.50
CA LEU A 59 6.64 -10.95 -4.80
C LEU A 59 8.10 -11.43 -4.70
N GLN A 60 8.91 -10.80 -3.85
CA GLN A 60 10.28 -11.26 -3.60
C GLN A 60 10.26 -12.66 -2.98
N LYS A 61 9.35 -12.92 -2.04
CA LYS A 61 9.20 -14.22 -1.39
C LYS A 61 8.70 -15.30 -2.35
N THR A 62 7.80 -14.98 -3.29
CA THR A 62 7.27 -15.94 -4.26
C THR A 62 8.15 -16.10 -5.51
N GLY A 63 9.17 -15.26 -5.68
CA GLY A 63 10.05 -15.26 -6.85
C GLY A 63 9.44 -14.58 -8.09
N ALA A 64 8.34 -13.85 -7.92
CA ALA A 64 7.65 -13.11 -9.00
C ALA A 64 8.04 -11.63 -9.05
N TYR A 65 9.04 -11.21 -8.27
CA TYR A 65 9.54 -9.83 -8.28
C TYR A 65 10.45 -9.57 -9.48
N GLU A 66 10.10 -8.56 -10.27
CA GLU A 66 10.95 -8.04 -11.36
C GLU A 66 11.59 -6.71 -10.96
N GLU A 67 12.89 -6.58 -11.25
CA GLU A 67 13.65 -5.35 -11.02
C GLU A 67 13.17 -4.21 -11.93
N GLY A 68 13.09 -2.99 -11.39
CA GLY A 68 12.64 -1.81 -12.13
C GLY A 68 11.12 -1.60 -12.14
N MET A 69 10.34 -2.62 -11.76
CA MET A 69 8.88 -2.51 -11.62
C MET A 69 8.47 -1.97 -10.25
N ARG A 70 7.29 -1.34 -10.19
CA ARG A 70 6.64 -0.92 -8.94
C ARG A 70 5.38 -1.72 -8.72
N TYR A 71 5.19 -2.16 -7.48
CA TYR A 71 4.07 -3.02 -7.09
C TYR A 71 3.33 -2.45 -5.91
N MET A 72 2.02 -2.63 -5.87
CA MET A 72 1.20 -2.18 -4.76
C MET A 72 0.01 -3.11 -4.57
N LEU A 73 -0.33 -3.45 -3.33
CA LEU A 73 -1.58 -4.15 -3.04
C LEU A 73 -2.77 -3.20 -3.29
N ASP A 74 -3.86 -3.72 -3.83
CA ASP A 74 -5.09 -2.94 -4.03
C ASP A 74 -5.66 -2.39 -2.71
N ARG A 75 -5.56 -3.18 -1.63
CA ARG A 75 -5.96 -2.86 -0.25
C ARG A 75 -5.14 -3.70 0.74
N LEU A 76 -5.31 -3.45 2.04
CA LEU A 76 -4.91 -4.42 3.06
C LEU A 76 -5.96 -5.54 3.17
N PRO A 77 -5.59 -6.76 3.63
CA PRO A 77 -6.55 -7.83 3.90
C PRO A 77 -7.66 -7.38 4.87
N ASP A 78 -8.84 -8.00 4.79
CA ASP A 78 -9.96 -7.60 5.64
C ASP A 78 -9.60 -7.71 7.12
N GLY A 79 -9.99 -6.72 7.94
CA GLY A 79 -9.64 -6.69 9.36
C GLY A 79 -8.22 -6.18 9.68
N TYR A 80 -7.39 -5.88 8.68
CA TYR A 80 -6.15 -5.13 8.86
C TYR A 80 -6.33 -3.66 8.49
N ALA A 81 -5.71 -2.78 9.26
CA ALA A 81 -5.64 -1.35 9.00
C ALA A 81 -4.36 -0.77 9.61
N LEU A 82 -3.87 0.34 9.04
CA LEU A 82 -2.76 1.09 9.60
C LEU A 82 -3.29 2.14 10.58
N PHE A 83 -2.75 2.14 11.80
CA PHE A 83 -3.06 3.15 12.81
C PHE A 83 -1.79 3.84 13.28
N ASP A 84 -1.85 5.17 13.38
CA ASP A 84 -0.82 5.96 14.04
C ASP A 84 -1.09 6.01 15.54
N ARG A 85 -0.07 5.69 16.32
CA ARG A 85 -0.09 5.85 17.77
C ARG A 85 0.64 7.14 18.14
N PRO A 86 -0.04 8.14 18.75
CA PRO A 86 0.61 9.35 19.21
C PRO A 86 1.62 9.01 20.30
N ARG A 87 2.77 9.67 20.26
CA ARG A 87 3.81 9.53 21.29
C ARG A 87 3.29 10.16 22.59
N GLY A 88 3.23 9.36 23.66
CA GLY A 88 2.78 9.84 24.96
C GLY A 88 3.81 10.72 25.69
N THR A 89 5.11 10.47 25.47
CA THR A 89 6.20 11.26 26.04
C THR A 89 7.00 11.86 24.88
N ASP A 90 7.12 13.19 24.88
CA ASP A 90 7.76 14.00 23.84
C ASP A 90 7.16 13.80 22.42
N PRO A 91 6.03 14.46 22.12
CA PRO A 91 5.35 14.34 20.83
C PRO A 91 6.13 14.96 19.66
N THR A 92 7.19 15.73 19.94
CA THR A 92 7.94 16.52 18.94
C THR A 92 9.34 15.99 18.65
N ILE A 93 9.80 14.94 19.35
CA ILE A 93 11.13 14.39 19.15
C ILE A 93 11.28 13.81 17.74
N VAL A 94 12.01 14.53 16.89
CA VAL A 94 12.48 14.04 15.60
C VAL A 94 13.71 13.16 15.89
N SER A 95 13.78 11.96 15.31
CA SER A 95 14.96 11.10 15.46
C SER A 95 16.15 11.74 14.74
N LEU A 96 16.83 12.66 15.43
CA LEU A 96 18.11 13.21 15.00
C LEU A 96 19.17 12.14 15.24
N ARG A 97 19.27 11.16 14.34
CA ARG A 97 20.52 10.41 14.23
C ARG A 97 21.51 11.29 13.46
N PRO A 98 22.61 11.76 14.06
CA PRO A 98 23.71 12.29 13.27
C PRO A 98 24.27 11.14 12.43
N LEU A 99 24.36 11.35 11.12
CA LEU A 99 25.16 10.51 10.24
C LEU A 99 26.62 10.69 10.70
N THR A 100 27.17 9.68 11.36
CA THR A 100 28.61 9.58 11.66
C THR A 100 29.17 8.39 10.90
#